data_AF-A0A485ATV2-F1
#
_entry.id   AF-A0A485ATV2-F1
#
_cell.length_a   1.000
_cell.length_b   1.000
_cell.length_c   1.000
_cell.angle_alpha   90.00
_cell.angle_beta   90.00
_cell.angle_gamma   90.00
#
_symmetry.space_group_name_H-M   'P 1'
#
loop_
_entity.id
_entity.type
_entity.pdbx_description
1 polymer ?
#
loop_
_entity_poly.entity_id
_entity_poly.type
_entity_poly.pdbx_seq_one_letter_code
_entity_poly.pdbx_strand_id
1 'polypeptide(L)' 'MASEGEDRIMKTYHGAQDDWLEKAAASQPFGRLIQPEEVARAVAFLASDESGLMTGSVIEFDQSVWGGYDQSPAPVAPL' A
#
# COMPACT_ATOMS: atom_id res chain seq x y z
N MET A 1 -1.54 -5.21 2.73
CA MET A 1 -2.26 -4.95 4.00
C MET A 1 -2.07 -6.21 4.86
N ALA A 2 -2.46 -6.25 6.12
CA ALA A 2 -2.32 -7.46 6.95
C ALA A 2 -3.68 -8.12 7.19
N SER A 3 -4.47 -8.32 6.13
CA SER A 3 -5.80 -8.93 6.28
C SER A 3 -5.72 -10.46 6.29
N GLU A 4 -6.66 -11.11 6.97
CA GLU A 4 -6.78 -12.58 6.96
C GLU A 4 -6.92 -13.14 5.54
N GLY A 5 -7.68 -12.44 4.69
CA GLY A 5 -7.86 -12.82 3.29
C GLY A 5 -6.57 -12.77 2.49
N GLU A 6 -5.75 -11.74 2.71
CA GLU A 6 -4.45 -11.57 2.07
C GLU A 6 -3.45 -12.63 2.58
N ASP A 7 -3.37 -12.86 3.88
CA ASP A 7 -2.51 -13.90 4.47
C ASP A 7 -2.84 -15.29 3.89
N ARG A 8 -4.13 -15.62 3.83
CA ARG A 8 -4.58 -16.89 3.26
C ARG A 8 -4.19 -17.03 1.78
N ILE A 9 -4.38 -15.98 0.97
CA ILE A 9 -4.02 -16.01 -0.45
C ILE A 9 -2.50 -16.14 -0.62
N MET A 10 -1.72 -15.35 0.14
CA MET A 10 -0.26 -15.38 0.09
C MET A 10 0.31 -16.76 0.42
N LYS A 11 -0.22 -17.42 1.46
CA LYS A 11 0.22 -18.77 1.84
C LYS A 11 -0.25 -19.85 0.85
N THR A 12 -1.52 -19.79 0.43
CA THR A 12 -2.13 -20.84 -0.41
C THR A 12 -1.63 -20.81 -1.85
N TYR A 13 -1.48 -19.62 -2.43
CA TYR A 13 -1.22 -19.45 -3.87
C TYR A 13 0.15 -18.88 -4.20
N HIS A 14 0.81 -18.19 -3.25
CA HIS A 14 2.11 -17.54 -3.47
C HIS A 14 3.25 -18.15 -2.66
N GLY A 15 3.02 -19.25 -1.93
CA GLY A 15 4.05 -19.97 -1.17
C GLY A 15 4.69 -19.13 -0.06
N ALA A 16 3.98 -18.11 0.43
CA ALA A 16 4.46 -17.24 1.49
C ALA A 16 4.74 -18.03 2.77
N GLN A 17 5.88 -17.74 3.41
CA GLN A 17 6.26 -18.31 4.69
C GLN A 17 5.53 -17.60 5.83
N ASP A 18 5.51 -18.17 7.03
CA ASP A 18 4.78 -17.56 8.16
C ASP A 18 5.28 -16.16 8.53
N ASP A 19 6.54 -15.84 8.25
CA ASP A 19 7.19 -14.54 8.52
C ASP A 19 7.11 -13.54 7.35
N TRP A 20 6.27 -13.81 6.35
CA TRP A 20 6.20 -12.99 5.15
C TRP A 20 5.74 -11.56 5.44
N LEU A 21 4.85 -11.38 6.41
CA LEU A 21 4.27 -10.09 6.75
C LEU A 21 5.33 -9.16 7.37
N GLU A 22 6.15 -9.68 8.29
CA GLU A 22 7.27 -8.96 8.90
C GLU A 22 8.29 -8.54 7.85
N LYS A 23 8.61 -9.46 6.93
CA LYS A 23 9.53 -9.17 5.81
C LYS A 23 8.98 -8.10 4.88
N ALA A 24 7.70 -8.20 4.52
CA ALA A 24 7.03 -7.24 3.64
C ALA A 24 6.92 -5.86 4.29
N ALA A 25 6.68 -5.79 5.59
CA ALA A 25 6.66 -4.55 6.35
C ALA A 25 8.04 -3.89 6.36
N ALA A 26 9.09 -4.65 6.70
CA ALA A 26 10.46 -4.16 6.77
C ALA A 26 11.00 -3.67 5.43
N SER A 27 10.49 -4.18 4.30
CA SER A 27 10.90 -3.75 2.97
C SER A 27 10.21 -2.45 2.49
N GLN A 28 9.21 -1.94 3.20
CA GLN A 28 8.56 -0.68 2.83
C GLN A 28 9.43 0.53 3.21
N PRO A 29 9.27 1.68 2.52
CA PRO A 29 10.04 2.89 2.82
C PRO A 29 10.00 3.35 4.28
N PHE A 30 8.86 3.19 4.97
CA PHE A 30 8.72 3.52 6.40
C PHE A 30 8.83 2.29 7.32
N GLY A 31 9.26 1.14 6.81
CA GLY A 31 9.47 -0.09 7.60
C GLY A 31 8.20 -0.66 8.21
N ARG A 32 7.02 -0.31 7.68
CA ARG A 32 5.72 -0.81 8.14
C ARG A 32 4.72 -0.87 7.00
N LEU A 33 3.72 -1.73 7.14
CA LEU A 33 2.54 -1.73 6.26
C LEU A 33 1.54 -0.66 6.71
N ILE A 34 0.84 -0.07 5.74
CA ILE A 34 -0.32 0.76 5.98
C ILE A 34 -1.42 -0.09 6.63
N GLN A 35 -2.01 0.42 7.70
CA GLN A 35 -3.14 -0.21 8.39
C GLN A 35 -4.48 0.26 7.81
N PRO A 36 -5.50 -0.60 7.75
CA PRO A 36 -6.84 -0.24 7.24
C PRO A 36 -7.43 1.01 7.91
N GLU A 37 -7.21 1.18 9.21
CA GLU A 37 -7.72 2.30 10.00
C GLU A 37 -7.13 3.63 9.56
N GLU A 38 -5.92 3.65 8.99
CA GLU A 38 -5.29 4.85 8.46
C GLU A 38 -5.99 5.32 7.19
N VAL A 39 -6.28 4.38 6.29
CA VAL A 39 -7.06 4.63 5.07
C VAL A 39 -8.48 5.06 5.44
N ALA A 40 -9.10 4.41 6.43
CA ALA A 40 -10.44 4.77 6.90
C ALA A 40 -10.50 6.21 7.41
N ARG A 41 -9.47 6.70 8.12
CA ARG A 41 -9.41 8.10 8.55
C ARG A 41 -9.27 9.07 7.38
N ALA A 42 -8.46 8.74 6.37
CA ALA A 42 -8.34 9.56 5.17
C ALA A 42 -9.68 9.64 4.42
N VAL A 43 -10.36 8.50 4.24
CA VAL A 43 -11.70 8.45 3.63
C VAL A 43 -12.71 9.23 4.47
N ALA A 44 -12.69 9.10 5.80
CA ALA A 44 -13.60 9.84 6.67
C ALA A 44 -13.42 11.36 6.54
N PHE A 45 -12.18 11.85 6.44
CA PHE A 45 -11.91 13.25 6.15
C PHE A 45 -12.52 13.66 4.80
N LEU A 46 -12.22 12.92 3.73
CA LEU A 46 -12.70 13.20 2.37
C LEU A 46 -14.23 13.10 2.24
N ALA A 47 -14.89 12.32 3.08
CA ALA A 47 -16.34 12.15 3.10
C ALA A 47 -17.06 13.14 4.05
N SER A 48 -16.31 14.00 4.74
CA SER A 48 -16.85 14.98 5.69
C SER A 48 -16.80 16.39 5.14
N ASP A 49 -17.52 17.30 5.81
CA ASP A 49 -17.52 18.74 5.50
C ASP A 49 -16.12 19.37 5.65
N GLU A 50 -15.20 18.74 6.39
CA GLU A 50 -13.82 19.20 6.57
C GLU A 50 -13.00 19.19 5.26
N SER A 51 -13.42 18.39 4.27
CA SER A 51 -12.81 18.39 2.93
C SER A 51 -13.24 19.59 2.07
N GLY A 52 -14.25 20.35 2.51
CA GLY A 52 -14.71 21.57 1.87
C GLY A 52 -15.15 21.37 0.42
N LEU A 53 -14.52 22.12 -0.50
CA LEU A 53 -14.85 22.11 -1.93
C LEU A 53 -14.17 20.98 -2.73
N MET A 54 -13.38 20.12 -2.08
CA MET A 54 -12.55 19.12 -2.76
C MET A 54 -13.41 18.15 -3.59
N THR A 55 -13.12 18.06 -4.89
CA THR A 55 -13.81 17.15 -5.82
C THR A 55 -12.94 16.88 -7.05
N GLY A 56 -13.15 15.74 -7.71
CA GLY A 56 -12.43 15.33 -8.93
C GLY A 56 -10.94 15.01 -8.72
N SER A 57 -10.47 14.95 -7.47
CA SER A 57 -9.09 14.66 -7.14
C SER A 57 -8.84 13.15 -6.99
N VAL A 58 -7.65 12.72 -7.41
CA VAL A 58 -7.07 11.41 -7.05
C VAL A 58 -6.13 11.66 -5.88
N ILE A 59 -6.24 10.85 -4.82
CA ILE A 59 -5.41 10.98 -3.62
C ILE A 59 -4.55 9.73 -3.50
N GLU A 60 -3.26 9.90 -3.78
CA GLU A 60 -2.25 8.87 -3.61
C GLU A 60 -1.98 8.66 -2.11
N PHE A 61 -2.46 7.54 -1.57
CA PHE A 61 -2.27 7.15 -0.17
C PHE A 61 -1.35 5.94 -0.10
N ASP A 62 -0.07 6.16 -0.34
CA ASP A 62 0.96 5.13 -0.35
C ASP A 62 2.30 5.69 0.15
N GLN A 63 3.24 4.81 0.44
CA GLN A 63 4.62 5.18 0.81
C GLN A 63 5.52 5.38 -0.43
N SER A 64 4.95 5.39 -1.64
CA SER A 64 5.64 5.68 -2.89
C SER A 64 5.18 6.99 -3.51
N VAL A 65 5.99 7.53 -4.42
CA VAL A 65 5.64 8.72 -5.21
C VAL A 65 5.68 8.33 -6.67
N TRP A 66 4.61 8.61 -7.41
CA TRP A 66 4.58 8.35 -8.85
C TRP A 66 5.63 9.20 -9.58
N GLY A 67 6.51 8.54 -10.32
CA GLY A 67 7.68 9.20 -10.94
C GLY A 67 8.85 9.45 -9.97
N GLY A 68 8.72 9.10 -8.69
CA GLY A 68 9.78 9.21 -7.68
C GLY A 68 10.58 7.93 -7.59
N TYR A 69 11.75 7.90 -8.22
CA TYR A 69 12.69 6.78 -8.19
C TYR A 69 14.13 7.28 -8.39
N ASP A 70 15.11 6.56 -7.84
CA ASP A 70 16.54 6.89 -8.02
C ASP A 70 17.03 6.61 -9.45
N GLN A 71 16.43 5.61 -10.09
CA GLN A 71 16.70 5.17 -11.46
C GLN A 71 15.36 4.79 -12.12
N SER A 72 15.18 5.13 -13.39
CA SER A 72 13.97 4.74 -14.13
C SER A 72 13.79 3.21 -14.12
N PRO A 73 12.63 2.69 -13.69
CA PRO A 73 12.37 1.25 -13.68
C PRO A 73 12.41 0.67 -15.09
N ALA A 74 13.07 -0.47 -15.26
CA ALA A 74 13.10 -1.23 -16.51
C ALA A 74 12.91 -2.73 -16.22
N PRO A 75 12.34 -3.52 -17.16
CA PRO A 75 12.23 -4.96 -17.00
C PRO A 75 13.60 -5.61 -16.78
N VAL A 76 13.66 -6.60 -15.89
CA VAL A 76 14.90 -7.32 -15.56
C VAL A 76 15.28 -8.37 -16.61
N ALA A 77 14.32 -8.80 -17.44
CA ALA A 77 14.52 -9.75 -18.52
C ALA A 77 13.50 -9.51 -19.65
N PRO A 78 13.78 -9.98 -20.89
CA PRO A 78 12.78 -10.05 -21.96
C PRO A 78 11.59 -10.94 -21.58
N LEU A 79 10.44 -10.71 -22.23
CA LEU A 79 9.26 -11.57 -22.16
C LEU A 79 9.52 -12.96 -22.76
#